data_AF-A0A292S1H8-F1
#
_entry.id   AF-A0A292S1H8-F1
#
_cell.length_a   1.000
_cell.length_b   1.000
_cell.length_c   1.000
_cell.angle_alpha   90.00
_cell.angle_beta   90.00
_cell.angle_gamma   90.00
#
_symmetry.space_group_name_H-M   'P 1'
#
loop_
_entity.id
_entity.type
_entity.pdbx_description
1 polymer ?
#
loop_
_entity_poly.entity_id
_entity_poly.type
_entity_poly.pdbx_seq_one_letter_code
_entity_poly.pdbx_strand_id
1 'polypeptide(L)' 'QGFIKQNVTTEGAGYALLLFFAVILTDSFCYYAGSKFGKHKLSKVISPNKTIEGSIGGTIMCLIFCIAF' A
#
# COMPACT_ATOMS: atom_id res chain seq x y z
N GLN A 1 -5.76 -13.99 -29.37
CA GLN A 1 -5.41 -12.79 -28.59
C GLN A 1 -6.70 -12.01 -28.31
N GLY A 2 -7.45 -12.44 -27.30
CA GLY A 2 -8.72 -11.81 -26.92
C GLY A 2 -8.44 -10.58 -26.08
N PHE A 3 -8.36 -9.41 -26.72
CA PHE A 3 -8.42 -8.13 -26.02
C PHE A 3 -9.82 -8.00 -25.45
N ILE A 4 -9.98 -8.37 -24.18
CA ILE A 4 -11.17 -8.07 -23.39
C ILE A 4 -11.29 -6.54 -23.41
N LYS A 5 -12.20 -6.00 -24.22
CA LYS A 5 -12.59 -4.60 -24.11
C LYS A 5 -13.31 -4.47 -22.77
N GLN A 6 -12.56 -4.14 -21.71
CA GLN A 6 -13.17 -3.71 -20.49
C GLN A 6 -13.95 -2.44 -20.81
N ASN A 7 -15.25 -2.46 -20.56
CA ASN A 7 -16.01 -1.23 -20.44
C ASN A 7 -15.46 -0.53 -19.21
N VAL A 8 -14.45 0.34 -19.40
CA VAL A 8 -13.99 1.26 -18.39
C VAL A 8 -15.11 2.27 -18.23
N THR A 9 -16.15 1.88 -17.49
CA THR A 9 -17.16 2.79 -17.00
C THR A 9 -16.42 3.83 -16.16
N THR A 10 -16.81 5.10 -16.21
CA THR A 10 -16.13 6.20 -15.49
C THR A 10 -15.94 5.89 -13.99
N GLU A 11 -16.88 5.16 -13.42
CA GLU A 11 -16.84 4.54 -12.08
C GLU A 11 -15.73 3.49 -11.89
N GLY A 12 -15.48 2.62 -12.88
CA GLY A 12 -14.35 1.67 -12.87
C GLY A 12 -12.97 2.34 -12.90
N ALA A 13 -12.85 3.46 -13.63
CA ALA A 13 -11.63 4.27 -13.63
C ALA A 13 -11.36 4.91 -12.24
N GLY A 14 -12.42 5.29 -11.52
CA GLY A 14 -12.34 5.79 -10.14
C GLY A 14 -11.72 4.77 -9.19
N TYR A 15 -12.18 3.51 -9.23
CA TYR A 15 -11.60 2.43 -8.42
C TYR A 15 -10.15 2.11 -8.79
N ALA A 16 -9.79 2.20 -10.07
CA ALA A 16 -8.41 2.01 -10.51
C ALA A 16 -7.48 3.09 -9.97
N LEU A 17 -7.91 4.36 -10.02
CA LEU A 17 -7.15 5.48 -9.44
C LEU A 17 -7.05 5.35 -7.92
N LEU A 18 -8.13 4.95 -7.24
CA LEU A 18 -8.11 4.66 -5.81
C LEU A 18 -7.07 3.62 -5.46
N LEU A 19 -7.06 2.48 -6.15
CA LEU A 19 -6.07 1.42 -5.93
C LEU A 19 -4.64 1.93 -6.15
N PHE A 20 -4.45 2.73 -7.21
CA PHE A 20 -3.15 3.30 -7.54
C PHE A 20 -2.62 4.20 -6.40
N PHE A 21 -3.46 5.13 -5.92
CA PHE A 21 -3.11 5.98 -4.78
C PHE A 21 -2.95 5.20 -3.48
N ALA A 22 -3.83 4.23 -3.21
CA ALA A 22 -3.76 3.40 -2.01
C ALA A 22 -2.43 2.65 -1.92
N VAL A 23 -1.97 2.05 -3.03
CA VAL A 23 -0.68 1.32 -3.06
C VAL A 23 0.49 2.28 -2.85
N ILE A 24 0.51 3.42 -3.54
CA ILE A 24 1.59 4.42 -3.41
C ILE A 24 1.68 4.96 -1.97
N LEU A 25 0.53 5.30 -1.38
CA LEU A 25 0.45 5.79 -0.01
C LEU A 25 0.89 4.72 0.98
N THR A 26 0.42 3.49 0.81
CA THR A 26 0.77 2.35 1.67
C THR A 26 2.27 2.08 1.66
N ASP A 27 2.91 2.04 0.48
CA ASP A 27 4.34 1.79 0.37
C ASP A 27 5.17 2.93 0.98
N SER A 28 4.81 4.18 0.67
CA SER A 28 5.45 5.37 1.23
C SER A 28 5.34 5.42 2.76
N PHE A 29 4.16 5.09 3.31
CA PHE A 29 3.93 5.10 4.75
C PHE A 29 4.58 3.91 5.45
N CYS A 30 4.64 2.75 4.80
CA CYS A 30 5.39 1.60 5.29
C CYS A 30 6.89 1.91 5.39
N TYR A 31 7.45 2.60 4.39
CA TYR A 31 8.84 3.05 4.41
C TYR A 31 9.08 4.13 5.49
N TYR A 32 8.21 5.13 5.57
CA TYR A 32 8.34 6.21 6.56
C TYR A 32 8.20 5.71 8.00
N ALA A 33 7.15 4.94 8.29
CA ALA A 33 6.94 4.33 9.60
C ALA A 33 8.05 3.32 9.92
N GLY A 34 8.48 2.53 8.93
CA GLY A 34 9.54 1.56 9.10
C GLY A 34 10.91 2.20 9.36
N SER A 35 11.21 3.34 8.73
CA SER A 35 12.46 4.07 8.95
C SER A 35 12.49 4.84 10.28
N LYS A 36 11.36 5.36 10.74
CA LYS A 36 11.29 6.21 11.94
C LYS A 36 11.01 5.43 13.23
N PHE A 37 10.22 4.36 13.13
CA PHE A 37 9.80 3.53 14.27
C PHE A 37 10.32 2.10 14.22
N GLY A 38 11.12 1.75 13.22
CA GLY A 38 11.66 0.41 12.99
C GLY A 38 12.63 -0.09 14.06
N LYS A 39 12.12 -0.48 15.21
CA LYS A 39 12.90 -1.08 16.30
C LYS A 39 12.91 -2.60 16.19
N HIS A 40 11.81 -3.21 15.72
CA HIS A 40 11.71 -4.65 15.48
C HIS A 40 11.78 -5.01 13.99
N LYS A 41 12.88 -5.64 13.60
CA LYS A 41 13.09 -6.17 12.25
C LYS A 41 12.25 -7.43 12.05
N LEU A 42 11.46 -7.47 10.98
CA LEU A 42 10.55 -8.58 10.65
C LEU A 42 11.33 -9.81 10.13
N SER A 43 12.45 -9.59 9.42
CA SER A 43 13.33 -10.67 8.99
C SER A 43 14.77 -10.19 8.88
N LYS A 44 15.63 -10.65 9.78
CA LYS A 44 17.07 -10.34 9.76
C LYS A 44 17.82 -11.04 8.61
N VAL A 45 17.25 -12.13 8.07
CA VAL A 45 17.90 -13.03 7.11
C VAL A 45 17.49 -12.73 5.67
N ILE A 46 16.25 -12.30 5.41
CA ILE A 46 15.71 -12.14 4.05
C ILE A 46 15.61 -10.66 3.64
N SER A 47 15.42 -9.73 4.59
CA SER A 47 15.43 -8.28 4.30
C SER A 47 15.74 -7.44 5.55
N PRO A 48 17.01 -7.06 5.78
CA PRO A 48 17.47 -6.43 7.03
C PRO A 48 16.87 -5.05 7.34
N ASN A 49 16.14 -4.45 6.38
CA ASN A 49 15.48 -3.15 6.49
C ASN A 49 13.94 -3.24 6.65
N LYS A 50 13.32 -4.43 6.57
CA LYS A 50 11.87 -4.57 6.80
C LYS A 50 11.58 -4.65 8.30
N THR A 51 10.68 -3.80 8.78
CA THR A 51 10.28 -3.73 10.19
C THR A 51 8.80 -4.06 10.35
N ILE A 52 8.46 -4.65 11.49
CA ILE A 52 7.06 -5.00 11.81
C ILE A 52 6.25 -3.70 11.97
N GLU A 53 6.85 -2.70 12.60
CA GLU A 53 6.21 -1.38 12.81
C GLU A 53 5.91 -0.69 11.47
N GLY A 54 6.80 -0.81 10.48
CA GLY A 54 6.54 -0.29 9.13
C GLY A 54 5.36 -0.98 8.45
N SER A 55 5.29 -2.30 8.55
CA SER A 55 4.22 -3.12 7.97
C SER A 55 2.85 -2.75 8.55
N ILE A 56 2.79 -2.57 9.88
CA ILE A 56 1.58 -2.14 10.60
C ILE A 56 1.21 -0.71 10.23
N GLY A 57 2.19 0.20 10.15
CA GLY A 57 1.98 1.60 9.76
C GLY A 57 1.40 1.75 8.36
N GLY A 58 1.92 0.99 7.38
CA GLY A 58 1.36 0.95 6.03
C GLY A 58 -0.07 0.39 5.99
N THR A 59 -0.34 -0.69 6.74
CA THR A 59 -1.67 -1.31 6.80
C THR A 59 -2.73 -0.37 7.38
N ILE A 60 -2.39 0.34 8.47
CA ILE A 60 -3.30 1.32 9.09
C ILE A 60 -3.59 2.47 8.12
N MET A 61 -2.58 2.99 7.42
CA MET A 61 -2.76 4.06 6.44
C MET A 61 -3.65 3.61 5.27
N CYS A 62 -3.46 2.39 4.76
CA CYS A 62 -4.32 1.80 3.73
C CYS A 62 -5.79 1.72 4.20
N LEU A 63 -6.01 1.27 5.43
CA LEU A 63 -7.35 1.18 6.03
C LEU A 63 -8.02 2.55 6.13
N ILE A 64 -7.30 3.56 6.60
CA ILE A 64 -7.83 4.93 6.70
C ILE A 64 -8.17 5.47 5.30
N PHE A 65 -7.31 5.24 4.32
CA PHE A 65 -7.52 5.70 2.95
C PHE A 65 -8.74 5.04 2.29
N CYS A 66 -8.94 3.74 2.47
CA CYS A 66 -10.11 3.02 1.99
C CYS A 66 -11.42 3.41 2.71
N ILE A 67 -11.36 3.84 3.97
CA ILE A 67 -12.55 4.33 4.70
C ILE A 67 -12.90 5.76 4.27
N ALA A 68 -11.90 6.56 3.90
CA ALA A 68 -12.08 7.97 3.54
C ALA A 68 -12.65 8.19 2.12
N PHE A 69 -12.58 7.18 1.26
CA PHE A 69 -13.06 7.22 -0.13
C PHE A 69 -14.39 6.49 -0.26
#